data_AF-A0A163X8A7-F1
#
_entry.id   AF-A0A163X8A7-F1
#
_cell.length_a   1.000
_cell.length_b   1.000
_cell.length_c   1.000
_cell.angle_alpha   90.00
_cell.angle_beta   90.00
_cell.angle_gamma   90.00
#
_symmetry.space_group_name_H-M   'P 1'
#
loop_
_entity.id
_entity.type
_entity.pdbx_description
1 polymer ?
#
loop_
_entity_poly.entity_id
_entity_poly.type
_entity_poly.pdbx_seq_one_letter_code
_entity_poly.pdbx_strand_id
1 'polypeptide(L)'
;MIVAFYAVLAVGFVVLGIGGIMFLDHRFSQAVGDRSFAMKGRRLETDDPFVRRQFRKYHAIRVAYCALLLVLLFTVVSNVG
;
A
#
# COMPACT_ATOMS: atom_id res chain seq x y z
N MET A 1 18.43 -15.15 -20.64
CA MET A 1 17.68 -13.89 -20.87
C MET A 1 16.37 -13.85 -20.11
N ILE A 2 15.51 -14.87 -20.21
CA ILE A 2 14.21 -14.88 -19.53
C ILE A 2 14.29 -14.85 -17.99
N VAL A 3 15.29 -15.52 -17.40
CA VAL A 3 15.56 -15.50 -15.94
C VAL A 3 15.86 -14.08 -15.44
N ALA A 4 16.63 -13.29 -16.22
CA ALA A 4 16.95 -11.92 -15.84
C ALA A 4 15.70 -11.03 -15.83
N PHE A 5 14.78 -11.21 -16.79
CA PHE A 5 13.50 -10.50 -16.80
C PHE A 5 12.66 -10.81 -15.57
N TYR A 6 12.53 -12.10 -15.19
CA TYR A 6 11.81 -12.47 -13.97
C TYR A 6 12.47 -11.93 -12.71
N ALA A 7 13.80 -11.88 -12.65
CA ALA A 7 14.52 -11.28 -11.52
C ALA A 7 14.20 -9.78 -11.37
N VAL A 8 14.22 -9.03 -12.47
CA VAL A 8 13.86 -7.60 -12.47
C VAL A 8 12.40 -7.39 -12.05
N LEU A 9 11.48 -8.21 -12.56
CA LEU A 9 10.07 -8.16 -12.17
C LEU A 9 9.88 -8.47 -10.69
N ALA A 10 10.55 -9.49 -10.16
CA ALA A 10 10.46 -9.87 -8.76
C ALA A 10 10.93 -8.72 -7.85
N VAL A 11 12.09 -8.12 -8.15
CA VAL A 11 12.61 -6.96 -7.39
C VAL A 11 11.64 -5.78 -7.50
N GLY A 12 11.12 -5.49 -8.70
CA GLY A 12 10.12 -4.44 -8.91
C GLY A 12 8.86 -4.62 -8.07
N PHE A 13 8.31 -5.84 -8.01
CA PHE A 13 7.13 -6.16 -7.20
C PHE A 13 7.39 -6.03 -5.71
N VAL A 14 8.58 -6.42 -5.22
CA VAL A 14 8.94 -6.26 -3.81
C VAL A 14 9.03 -4.79 -3.44
N VAL A 15 9.70 -3.98 -4.27
CA VAL A 15 9.86 -2.54 -4.04
C VAL A 15 8.51 -1.83 -4.11
N LEU A 16 7.66 -2.14 -5.10
CA LEU A 16 6.33 -1.56 -5.21
C LEU A 16 5.41 -2.01 -4.08
N GLY A 17 5.41 -3.29 -3.73
CA GLY A 17 4.59 -3.83 -2.66
C GLY A 17 4.91 -3.20 -1.31
N ILE A 18 6.16 -3.30 -0.87
CA ILE A 18 6.58 -2.78 0.44
C ILE A 18 6.64 -1.25 0.43
N GLY A 19 7.31 -0.68 -0.58
CA GLY A 19 7.53 0.77 -0.68
C GLY A 19 6.25 1.56 -0.91
N GLY A 20 5.33 1.06 -1.76
CA GLY A 20 4.05 1.71 -1.99
C GLY A 20 3.14 1.71 -0.76
N ILE A 21 3.17 0.62 0.00
CA ILE A 21 2.47 0.54 1.29
C ILE A 21 3.06 1.52 2.31
N MET A 22 4.39 1.53 2.46
CA MET A 22 5.07 2.47 3.37
C MET A 22 4.83 3.92 2.98
N PHE A 23 4.80 4.23 1.68
CA PHE A 23 4.50 5.56 1.18
C PHE A 23 3.08 5.99 1.55
N LEU A 24 2.09 5.10 1.43
CA LEU A 24 0.71 5.38 1.85
C LEU A 24 0.60 5.60 3.36
N ASP A 25 1.28 4.78 4.17
CA ASP A 25 1.32 4.94 5.63
C ASP A 25 2.00 6.27 6.01
N HIS A 26 3.07 6.67 5.32
CA HIS A 26 3.72 7.97 5.50
C HIS A 26 2.80 9.14 5.13
N ARG A 27 2.08 9.06 4.02
CA ARG A 27 1.12 10.09 3.58
C ARG A 27 -0.08 10.19 4.53
N PHE A 28 -0.53 9.08 5.10
CA PHE A 28 -1.52 9.08 6.18
C PHE A 28 -0.99 9.85 7.40
N SER A 29 0.24 9.55 7.84
CA SER A 29 0.86 10.25 8.98
C SER A 29 0.96 11.76 8.72
N GLN A 30 1.36 12.18 7.52
CA GLN A 30 1.40 13.59 7.13
C GLN A 30 0.01 14.24 7.14
N ALA A 31 -1.02 13.52 6.67
CA ALA A 31 -2.39 14.04 6.59
C ALA A 31 -3.07 14.17 7.96
N VAL A 32 -2.65 13.36 8.95
CA VAL A 32 -3.14 13.42 10.33
C VAL A 32 -2.41 14.49 11.14
N GLY A 33 -1.13 14.75 10.83
CA GLY A 33 -0.33 15.79 11.48
C GLY A 33 -0.10 15.48 12.96
N ASP A 34 -0.18 16.51 13.82
CA ASP A 34 0.08 16.41 15.27
C ASP A 34 -1.10 15.86 16.09
N ARG A 35 -2.15 15.34 15.44
CA ARG A 35 -3.32 14.82 16.17
C ARG A 35 -2.97 13.54 16.89
N SER A 36 -3.43 13.38 18.12
CA SER A 36 -3.20 12.17 18.90
C SER A 36 -4.01 10.99 18.34
N PHE A 37 -3.29 9.95 17.93
CA PHE A 37 -3.87 8.67 17.54
C PHE A 37 -3.00 7.53 18.07
N ALA A 38 -3.64 6.46 18.53
CA ALA A 38 -2.96 5.23 18.91
C ALA A 38 -3.31 4.12 17.90
N MET A 39 -2.28 3.41 17.45
CA MET A 39 -2.45 2.20 16.65
C MET A 39 -2.32 0.99 17.57
N LYS A 40 -3.39 0.21 17.71
CA LYS A 40 -3.39 -1.08 18.41
C LYS A 40 -3.48 -2.20 17.39
N GLY A 41 -2.31 -2.59 16.85
CA GLY A 41 -2.22 -3.53 15.74
C GLY A 41 -2.87 -2.95 14.48
N ARG A 42 -4.01 -3.52 14.06
CA ARG A 42 -4.81 -3.03 12.92
C ARG A 42 -5.97 -2.09 13.32
N ARG A 43 -6.21 -1.90 14.62
CA ARG A 43 -7.28 -1.02 15.11
C ARG A 43 -6.73 0.37 15.44
N LEU A 44 -7.42 1.38 14.94
CA LEU A 44 -7.17 2.77 15.27
C LEU A 44 -7.97 3.13 16.53
N GLU A 45 -7.27 3.51 17.59
CA GLU A 45 -7.85 4.09 18.80
C GLU A 45 -7.69 5.61 18.73
N THR A 46 -8.80 6.29 18.40
CA THR A 46 -8.90 7.75 18.40
C THR A 46 -10.37 8.15 18.47
N ASP A 47 -10.65 9.21 19.23
CA ASP A 47 -11.97 9.83 19.34
C ASP A 47 -12.19 10.92 18.28
N ASP A 48 -11.14 11.31 17.56
CA ASP A 48 -11.19 12.38 16.60
C ASP A 48 -11.84 11.92 15.26
N PRO A 49 -13.00 12.49 14.86
CA PRO A 49 -13.72 12.06 13.67
C PRO A 49 -12.93 12.31 12.37
N PHE A 50 -12.01 13.27 12.36
CA PHE A 50 -11.16 13.54 11.20
C PHE A 50 -10.17 12.40 10.96
N VAL A 51 -9.48 11.95 12.01
CA VAL A 51 -8.48 10.87 11.93
C VAL A 51 -9.16 9.57 11.49
N ARG A 52 -10.36 9.27 12.01
CA ARG A 52 -11.17 8.12 11.56
C ARG A 52 -11.56 8.18 10.09
N ARG A 53 -11.89 9.36 9.55
CA ARG A 53 -12.20 9.54 8.12
C ARG A 53 -10.96 9.36 7.26
N GLN A 54 -9.84 9.95 7.65
CA GLN A 54 -8.57 9.77 6.94
C GLN A 54 -8.12 8.31 6.96
N PHE A 55 -8.21 7.63 8.10
CA PHE A 55 -7.82 6.23 8.20
C PHE A 55 -8.62 5.34 7.26
N ARG A 56 -9.95 5.52 7.20
CA ARG A 56 -10.80 4.79 6.23
C ARG A 56 -10.40 5.08 4.77
N LYS A 57 -10.11 6.35 4.46
CA LYS A 57 -9.68 6.76 3.11
C LYS A 57 -8.36 6.10 2.72
N TYR A 58 -7.33 6.21 3.57
CA TYR A 58 -6.02 5.61 3.29
C TYR A 58 -6.05 4.08 3.33
N HIS A 59 -6.88 3.47 4.17
CA HIS A 59 -7.13 2.03 4.12
C HIS A 59 -7.77 1.61 2.80
N ALA A 60 -8.76 2.35 2.30
CA ALA A 60 -9.37 2.07 0.99
C ALA A 60 -8.35 2.21 -0.15
N ILE A 61 -7.50 3.25 -0.11
CA ILE A 61 -6.42 3.44 -1.09
C ILE A 61 -5.40 2.29 -1.02
N ARG A 62 -5.03 1.84 0.19
CA ARG A 62 -4.12 0.69 0.39
C ARG A 62 -4.69 -0.58 -0.22
N VAL A 63 -5.98 -0.84 -0.01
CA VAL A 63 -6.67 -2.00 -0.61
C VAL A 63 -6.69 -1.88 -2.13
N ALA A 64 -7.02 -0.71 -2.67
CA ALA A 64 -7.02 -0.47 -4.11
C ALA A 64 -5.62 -0.63 -4.72
N TYR A 65 -4.58 -0.18 -4.03
CA TYR A 65 -3.19 -0.35 -4.45
C TYR A 65 -2.77 -1.82 -4.52
N CYS A 66 -3.11 -2.61 -3.49
CA CYS A 66 -2.88 -4.05 -3.52
C CYS A 66 -3.63 -4.75 -4.66
N ALA A 67 -4.90 -4.36 -4.90
CA ALA A 67 -5.68 -4.89 -6.01
C ALA A 67 -5.03 -4.56 -7.38
N LEU A 68 -4.54 -3.33 -7.55
CA LEU A 68 -3.82 -2.91 -8.75
C LEU A 68 -2.53 -3.72 -8.95
N LEU A 69 -1.77 -3.97 -7.90
CA LEU A 69 -0.58 -4.83 -7.97
C LEU A 69 -0.93 -6.26 -8.40
N LEU A 70 -2.04 -6.81 -7.92
CA LEU A 70 -2.51 -8.12 -8.39
C LEU A 70 -2.87 -8.11 -9.86
N VAL A 71 -3.60 -7.09 -10.33
CA VAL A 71 -3.92 -6.92 -11.76
C VAL A 71 -2.63 -6.84 -12.59
N LEU A 72 -1.68 -6.01 -12.17
CA LEU A 72 -0.39 -5.89 -12.84
C LEU A 72 0.35 -7.24 -12.90
N LEU A 73 0.32 -8.02 -11.81
CA LEU A 73 0.95 -9.33 -11.76
C LEU A 73 0.32 -10.27 -12.79
N PHE A 74 -1.01 -10.33 -12.83
CA PHE A 74 -1.74 -11.12 -13.83
C PHE A 74 -1.40 -10.68 -15.25
N THR A 75 -1.41 -9.38 -15.52
CA THR A 75 -1.07 -8.85 -16.85
C THR A 75 0.34 -9.23 -17.28
N VAL A 76 1.32 -9.10 -16.38
CA VAL A 76 2.70 -9.47 -16.67
C VAL A 76 2.81 -10.96 -16.93
N VAL A 77 2.24 -11.81 -16.07
CA VAL A 77 2.29 -13.27 -16.25
C VAL A 77 1.62 -13.69 -17.56
N SER A 78 0.49 -13.10 -17.93
CA SER A 78 -0.21 -13.40 -19.18
C SER A 78 0.53 -12.96 -20.46
N ASN A 79 1.47 -12.00 -20.37
CA ASN A 79 2.27 -11.56 -21.52
C ASN A 79 3.60 -12.30 -21.65
N VAL A 80 4.04 -12.99 -20.60
CA VAL A 80 5.27 -13.80 -20.62
C VAL A 80 4.96 -15.29 -20.88
N GLY A 81 3.67 -15.65 -21.01
CA GLY A 81 3.17 -16.98 -21.38
C GLY A 81 3.10 -17.21 -22.88
#